data_AF-A0A4R2ZRB8-F1
#
_entry.id   AF-A0A4R2ZRB8-F1
#
_cell.length_a   1.000
_cell.length_b   1.000
_cell.length_c   1.000
_cell.angle_alpha   90.00
_cell.angle_beta   90.00
_cell.angle_gamma   90.00
#
_symmetry.space_group_name_H-M   'P 1'
#
loop_
_entity.id
_entity.type
_entity.pdbx_description
1 polymer ?
#
loop_
_entity_poly.entity_id
_entity_poly.type
_entity_poly.pdbx_seq_one_letter_code
_entity_poly.pdbx_strand_id
1 'polypeptide(L)'
;MNRYILLFILVLSVLQVFSQSTFSNTSDSAALYPKKYGTFKDYAFLLNGNLIKRKSLLNNPEAKLNNVFSNSITLEGKRYAGAVYFHTEERYAPHVRYADQPAYFINGRQVSPYQIRLIKLELYKRISKSAQDTTINGSLYRGSIHVDTDEDFFADRIALPDLIEKYTCLNPELVTVRWLGSENLNHSENDTGTIIGSNFPLYSFKIGNSSVKKIEVDRVHFAQGERYVVHLSDYSYKWSKSKAALLFEEPLALDTVFPCYVSDYDMQEYSIFTHAEIDPIVYNGLNFYLKKLSSTMELLEIKPSTATQADSITVQFIVMKNGMITALSSVESDKPGHGDILSAIKKNACVWSPAIMGGRPVFCHKKMVIFYSIDNKGKIQSLDRVEYRYDHH
;
A
#
# COMPACT_ATOMS: atom_id res chain seq x y z
N MET A 1 -25.36 -44.98 49.17
CA MET A 1 -25.02 -44.63 47.78
C MET A 1 -25.76 -43.34 47.41
N ASN A 2 -25.28 -42.17 47.88
CA ASN A 2 -25.84 -40.84 47.56
C ASN A 2 -25.03 -39.70 48.23
N ARG A 3 -23.71 -39.64 48.00
CA ARG A 3 -22.87 -38.51 48.47
C ARG A 3 -21.87 -37.97 47.45
N TYR A 4 -21.84 -38.50 46.22
CA TYR A 4 -20.90 -38.06 45.18
C TYR A 4 -21.55 -37.34 43.98
N ILE A 5 -22.87 -37.16 43.96
CA ILE A 5 -23.56 -36.47 42.84
C ILE A 5 -23.66 -34.96 43.05
N LEU A 6 -23.58 -34.47 44.29
CA LEU A 6 -23.70 -33.03 44.60
C LEU A 6 -22.39 -32.24 44.38
N LEU A 7 -21.25 -32.91 44.21
CA LEU A 7 -19.96 -32.26 43.99
C LEU A 7 -19.64 -32.03 42.51
N PHE A 8 -20.40 -32.64 41.59
CA PHE A 8 -20.23 -32.42 40.15
C PHE A 8 -21.04 -31.22 39.61
N ILE A 9 -22.10 -30.80 40.31
CA ILE A 9 -22.94 -29.66 39.88
C ILE A 9 -22.36 -28.31 40.35
N LEU A 10 -21.52 -28.32 41.39
CA LEU A 10 -20.83 -27.11 41.90
C LEU A 10 -19.50 -26.78 41.19
N VAL A 11 -18.98 -27.70 40.36
CA VAL A 11 -17.79 -27.44 39.52
C VAL A 11 -18.16 -26.94 38.11
N LEU A 12 -19.44 -27.04 37.72
CA LEU A 12 -19.94 -26.56 36.42
C LEU A 12 -20.53 -25.13 36.44
N SER A 13 -20.55 -24.46 37.60
CA SER A 13 -21.08 -23.10 37.77
C SER A 13 -20.01 -22.01 37.92
N VAL A 14 -18.73 -22.34 37.69
CA VAL A 14 -17.65 -21.36 37.46
C VAL A 14 -17.23 -21.38 35.98
N LEU A 15 -18.20 -21.46 35.09
CA LEU A 15 -18.07 -20.78 33.81
C LEU A 15 -18.53 -19.36 34.07
N GLN A 16 -17.55 -18.49 34.41
CA GLN A 16 -17.73 -17.08 34.14
C GLN A 16 -18.20 -16.99 32.70
N VAL A 17 -19.46 -16.59 32.55
CA VAL A 17 -20.00 -16.06 31.31
C VAL A 17 -19.00 -14.98 30.92
N PHE A 18 -18.10 -15.32 29.99
CA PHE A 18 -17.45 -14.32 29.17
C PHE A 18 -18.62 -13.62 28.50
N SER A 19 -19.01 -12.49 29.09
CA SER A 19 -19.72 -11.46 28.35
C SER A 19 -18.93 -11.32 27.06
N GLN A 20 -19.56 -11.76 25.97
CA GLN A 20 -19.20 -11.26 24.67
C GLN A 20 -19.39 -9.76 24.79
N SER A 21 -18.35 -9.05 25.21
CA SER A 21 -18.21 -7.64 24.92
C SER A 21 -18.19 -7.61 23.40
N THR A 22 -19.37 -7.41 22.84
CA THR A 22 -19.58 -6.95 21.48
C THR A 22 -18.50 -5.90 21.28
N PHE A 23 -17.54 -6.24 20.42
CA PHE A 23 -16.46 -5.37 20.02
C PHE A 23 -17.12 -4.20 19.30
N SER A 24 -17.56 -3.22 20.08
CA SER A 24 -18.02 -1.92 19.61
C SER A 24 -16.78 -1.25 19.06
N ASN A 25 -16.55 -1.41 17.75
CA ASN A 25 -15.53 -0.72 16.97
C ASN A 25 -15.90 0.77 16.80
N THR A 26 -16.19 1.45 17.90
CA THR A 26 -16.13 2.90 17.97
C THR A 26 -14.84 3.20 18.72
N SER A 27 -13.76 3.44 17.96
CA SER A 27 -12.54 4.02 18.52
C SER A 27 -12.95 5.34 19.15
N ASP A 28 -12.98 5.37 20.48
CA ASP A 28 -13.35 6.55 21.23
C ASP A 28 -12.27 7.60 20.98
N SER A 29 -12.59 8.58 20.13
CA SER A 29 -11.65 9.62 19.65
C SER A 29 -10.95 10.36 20.80
N ALA A 30 -11.52 10.34 22.00
CA ALA A 30 -10.95 10.90 23.23
C ALA A 30 -9.65 10.20 23.70
N ALA A 31 -9.41 8.93 23.33
CA ALA A 31 -8.23 8.17 23.74
C ALA A 31 -6.97 8.47 22.91
N LEU A 32 -7.12 9.08 21.72
CA LEU A 32 -5.99 9.44 20.84
C LEU A 32 -5.32 10.77 21.21
N TYR A 33 -5.90 11.54 22.13
CA TYR A 33 -5.33 12.79 22.62
C TYR A 33 -4.48 12.52 23.89
N PRO A 34 -3.13 12.52 23.80
CA PRO A 34 -2.30 12.34 24.97
C PRO A 34 -2.39 13.58 25.86
N LYS A 35 -3.06 13.44 27.02
CA LYS A 35 -3.22 14.53 28.01
C LYS A 35 -1.93 14.84 28.78
N LYS A 36 -0.94 13.95 28.71
CA LYS A 36 0.37 14.08 29.34
C LYS A 36 1.41 13.43 28.45
N TYR A 37 2.54 14.09 28.27
CA TYR A 37 3.67 13.50 27.55
C TYR A 37 4.58 12.75 28.51
N GLY A 38 4.97 11.55 28.10
CA GLY A 38 5.90 10.70 28.81
C GLY A 38 7.32 11.26 28.82
N THR A 39 8.19 10.44 29.40
CA THR A 39 9.63 10.56 29.25
C THR A 39 10.15 9.14 29.09
N PHE A 40 11.19 8.95 28.27
CA PHE A 40 11.94 7.69 28.11
C PHE A 40 12.52 7.17 29.44
N LYS A 41 11.64 6.71 30.33
CA LYS A 41 11.95 6.30 31.69
C LYS A 41 12.61 4.93 31.63
N ASP A 42 13.73 4.80 32.31
CA ASP A 42 14.54 3.58 32.34
C ASP A 42 15.09 3.15 30.96
N TYR A 43 15.10 4.05 29.97
CA TYR A 43 15.81 3.86 28.70
C TYR A 43 17.28 4.28 28.82
N ALA A 44 18.15 3.57 28.10
CA ALA A 44 19.52 4.02 27.88
C ALA A 44 19.55 5.19 26.89
N PHE A 45 20.43 6.16 27.12
CA PHE A 45 20.68 7.25 26.19
C PHE A 45 22.06 7.03 25.59
N LEU A 46 22.14 6.89 24.27
CA LEU A 46 23.36 6.57 23.55
C LEU A 46 23.71 7.69 22.58
N LEU A 47 24.87 8.32 22.72
CA LEU A 47 25.35 9.36 21.80
C LEU A 47 26.58 8.85 21.05
N ASN A 48 26.49 8.78 19.72
CA ASN A 48 27.53 8.19 18.85
C ASN A 48 27.97 6.79 19.34
N GLY A 49 27.01 6.00 19.82
CA GLY A 49 27.24 4.65 20.36
C GLY A 49 27.64 4.57 21.84
N ASN A 50 27.92 5.69 22.50
CA ASN A 50 28.37 5.71 23.90
C ASN A 50 27.23 5.99 24.87
N LEU A 51 27.18 5.28 26.00
CA LEU A 51 26.19 5.50 27.04
C LEU A 51 26.40 6.85 27.73
N ILE A 52 25.36 7.68 27.76
CA ILE A 52 25.37 8.99 28.41
C ILE A 52 24.27 9.11 29.45
N LYS A 53 24.48 10.00 30.42
CA LYS A 53 23.39 10.45 31.30
C LYS A 53 22.44 11.32 30.50
N ARG A 54 21.13 11.22 30.73
CA ARG A 54 20.10 12.04 30.05
C ARG A 54 20.42 13.54 30.08
N LYS A 55 20.87 14.05 31.24
CA LYS A 55 21.25 15.48 31.40
C LYS A 55 22.43 15.91 30.53
N SER A 56 23.26 14.98 30.05
CA SER A 56 24.40 15.29 29.20
C SER A 56 23.97 15.81 27.82
N LEU A 57 22.75 15.55 27.36
CA LEU A 57 22.22 16.13 26.11
C LEU A 57 22.15 17.67 26.15
N LEU A 58 22.05 18.28 27.33
CA LEU A 58 22.10 19.73 27.49
C LEU A 58 23.45 20.33 27.08
N ASN A 59 24.51 19.53 27.09
CA ASN A 59 25.86 19.95 26.73
C ASN A 59 26.24 19.55 25.29
N ASN A 60 25.32 18.96 24.52
CA ASN A 60 25.53 18.52 23.13
C ASN A 60 24.43 19.12 22.24
N PRO A 61 24.43 20.44 21.99
CA PRO A 61 23.39 21.13 21.22
C PRO A 61 23.26 20.63 19.76
N GLU A 62 24.31 20.03 19.21
CA GLU A 62 24.36 19.44 17.88
C GLU A 62 23.77 18.02 17.81
N ALA A 63 23.46 17.39 18.95
CA ALA A 63 22.91 16.05 18.99
C ALA A 63 21.52 16.00 18.33
N LYS A 64 21.36 15.10 17.36
CA LYS A 64 20.10 14.77 16.71
C LYS A 64 19.61 13.40 17.17
N LEU A 65 18.30 13.23 17.27
CA LEU A 65 17.70 11.92 17.53
C LEU A 65 17.95 10.99 16.33
N ASN A 66 18.45 9.79 16.61
CA ASN A 66 18.82 8.79 15.62
C ASN A 66 17.77 7.68 15.51
N ASN A 67 17.57 6.91 16.59
CA ASN A 67 16.65 5.76 16.64
C ASN A 67 16.13 5.50 18.05
N VAL A 68 15.02 4.78 18.17
CA VAL A 68 14.47 4.30 19.45
C VAL A 68 14.29 2.79 19.39
N PHE A 69 15.01 2.09 20.24
CA PHE A 69 14.88 0.66 20.46
C PHE A 69 13.97 0.42 21.68
N SER A 70 12.87 -0.31 21.48
CA SER A 70 11.84 -0.50 22.52
C SER A 70 11.95 -1.80 23.30
N ASN A 71 12.88 -2.68 22.93
CA ASN A 71 13.07 -3.93 23.65
C ASN A 71 14.08 -3.72 24.79
N SER A 72 13.89 -4.46 25.88
CA SER A 72 14.80 -4.35 27.02
C SER A 72 16.22 -4.74 26.63
N ILE A 73 17.20 -3.93 27.01
CA ILE A 73 18.61 -4.10 26.66
C ILE A 73 19.49 -4.04 27.92
N THR A 74 20.58 -4.79 27.94
CA THR A 74 21.59 -4.71 28.99
C THR A 74 22.84 -4.02 28.44
N LEU A 75 23.24 -2.91 29.06
CA LEU A 75 24.44 -2.15 28.71
C LEU A 75 25.25 -1.90 29.97
N GLU A 76 26.56 -2.16 29.91
CA GLU A 76 27.48 -1.99 31.05
C GLU A 76 26.99 -2.67 32.34
N GLY A 77 26.38 -3.86 32.21
CA GLY A 77 25.85 -4.63 33.34
C GLY A 77 24.53 -4.11 33.94
N LYS A 78 23.93 -3.05 33.38
CA LYS A 78 22.63 -2.52 33.79
C LYS A 78 21.54 -2.82 32.76
N ARG A 79 20.38 -3.27 33.23
CA ARG A 79 19.19 -3.49 32.39
C ARG A 79 18.39 -2.20 32.21
N TYR A 80 17.97 -1.95 30.98
CA TYR A 80 17.16 -0.82 30.54
C TYR A 80 15.88 -1.33 29.86
N ALA A 81 14.81 -0.53 29.91
CA ALA A 81 13.54 -0.81 29.23
C ALA A 81 13.65 -0.67 27.70
N GLY A 82 14.67 0.06 27.22
CA GLY A 82 14.95 0.30 25.81
C GLY A 82 16.17 1.21 25.67
N ALA A 83 16.44 1.69 24.46
CA ALA A 83 17.51 2.64 24.20
C ALA A 83 17.08 3.74 23.21
N VAL A 84 17.52 4.96 23.48
CA VAL A 84 17.36 6.12 22.60
C VAL A 84 18.74 6.49 22.08
N TYR A 85 18.89 6.44 20.77
CA TYR A 85 20.14 6.73 20.08
C TYR A 85 20.13 8.16 19.59
N PHE A 86 21.28 8.80 19.68
CA PHE A 86 21.56 10.14 19.22
C PHE A 86 22.86 10.14 18.43
N HIS A 87 22.99 11.09 17.53
CA HIS A 87 24.24 11.31 16.79
C HIS A 87 24.55 12.79 16.63
N THR A 88 25.84 13.11 16.53
CA THR A 88 26.33 14.46 16.18
C THR A 88 26.85 14.51 14.75
N GLU A 89 27.10 13.36 14.13
CA GLU A 89 27.63 13.22 12.77
C GLU A 89 26.78 12.24 11.96
N GLU A 90 26.59 12.52 10.67
CA GLU A 90 25.70 11.72 9.79
C GLU A 90 26.20 10.28 9.60
N ARG A 91 27.51 10.00 9.74
CA ARG A 91 28.04 8.62 9.66
C ARG A 91 27.51 7.68 10.74
N TYR A 92 26.98 8.23 11.83
CA TYR A 92 26.35 7.47 12.90
C TYR A 92 24.83 7.36 12.72
N ALA A 93 24.22 8.11 11.78
CA ALA A 93 22.80 8.02 11.47
C ALA A 93 22.46 6.64 10.88
N PRO A 94 21.24 6.12 11.11
CA PRO A 94 20.85 4.84 10.56
C PRO A 94 20.61 4.99 9.06
N HIS A 95 20.66 3.89 8.32
CA HIS A 95 20.26 3.90 6.92
C HIS A 95 18.79 4.33 6.80
N VAL A 96 18.54 5.46 6.12
CA VAL A 96 17.18 5.93 5.87
C VAL A 96 16.55 5.00 4.83
N ARG A 97 15.58 4.19 5.23
CA ARG A 97 14.84 3.33 4.29
C ARG A 97 14.21 4.21 3.21
N TYR A 98 14.35 3.77 1.96
CA TYR A 98 13.83 4.46 0.77
C TYR A 98 14.49 5.80 0.43
N ALA A 99 15.66 6.12 0.99
CA ALA A 99 16.40 7.34 0.63
C ALA A 99 16.70 7.45 -0.88
N ASP A 100 16.95 6.32 -1.54
CA ASP A 100 17.25 6.27 -2.97
C ASP A 100 16.00 6.13 -3.86
N GLN A 101 14.80 6.15 -3.28
CA GLN A 101 13.58 6.06 -4.07
C GLN A 101 13.21 7.40 -4.73
N PRO A 102 12.52 7.35 -5.89
CA PRO A 102 11.98 8.56 -6.50
C PRO A 102 10.93 9.23 -5.60
N ALA A 103 10.65 10.50 -5.89
CA ALA A 103 9.49 11.16 -5.31
C ALA A 103 8.21 10.59 -5.92
N TYR A 104 7.25 10.17 -5.10
CA TYR A 104 5.97 9.63 -5.58
C TYR A 104 4.85 10.64 -5.45
N PHE A 105 3.94 10.62 -6.42
CA PHE A 105 2.77 11.48 -6.45
C PHE A 105 1.52 10.69 -6.83
N ILE A 106 0.42 10.97 -6.14
CA ILE A 106 -0.93 10.52 -6.51
C ILE A 106 -1.77 11.76 -6.79
N ASN A 107 -2.34 11.85 -7.99
CA ASN A 107 -3.15 13.00 -8.41
C ASN A 107 -2.48 14.36 -8.09
N GLY A 108 -1.17 14.46 -8.37
CA GLY A 108 -0.35 15.66 -8.15
C GLY A 108 0.08 15.93 -6.71
N ARG A 109 -0.35 15.14 -5.72
CA ARG A 109 0.06 15.29 -4.31
C ARG A 109 1.18 14.31 -3.97
N GLN A 110 2.26 14.82 -3.36
CA GLN A 110 3.38 13.99 -2.96
C GLN A 110 2.93 12.98 -1.91
N VAL A 111 3.37 11.74 -2.04
CA VAL A 111 3.11 10.66 -1.09
C VAL A 111 4.39 9.89 -0.82
N SER A 112 4.38 9.07 0.24
CA SER A 112 5.50 8.17 0.48
C SER A 112 5.58 7.00 -0.52
N PRO A 113 6.77 6.41 -0.68
CA PRO A 113 6.99 5.06 -1.22
C PRO A 113 5.99 3.99 -0.78
N TYR A 114 5.51 4.11 0.45
CA TYR A 114 4.59 3.17 1.04
C TYR A 114 3.17 3.36 0.51
N GLN A 115 2.72 4.61 0.36
CA GLN A 115 1.34 4.95 -0.03
C GLN A 115 1.04 4.68 -1.49
N ILE A 116 2.03 4.87 -2.37
CA ILE A 116 1.91 4.52 -3.79
C ILE A 116 1.65 3.02 -4.00
N ARG A 117 1.94 2.17 -3.00
CA ARG A 117 1.67 0.73 -3.06
C ARG A 117 0.28 0.35 -2.53
N LEU A 118 -0.47 1.30 -1.95
CA LEU A 118 -1.81 1.07 -1.40
C LEU A 118 -2.94 1.38 -2.40
N ILE A 119 -2.64 2.13 -3.46
CA ILE A 119 -3.62 2.54 -4.46
C ILE A 119 -4.23 1.34 -5.20
N LYS A 120 -5.46 1.52 -5.68
CA LYS A 120 -6.19 0.54 -6.50
C LYS A 120 -5.71 0.64 -7.94
N LEU A 121 -4.86 -0.31 -8.34
CA LEU A 121 -4.33 -0.42 -9.70
C LEU A 121 -5.42 -0.47 -10.78
N GLU A 122 -6.59 -0.99 -10.41
CA GLU A 122 -7.76 -1.13 -11.27
C GLU A 122 -8.36 0.24 -11.66
N LEU A 123 -8.13 1.28 -10.86
CA LEU A 123 -8.64 2.65 -11.05
C LEU A 123 -7.62 3.60 -11.69
N TYR A 124 -6.45 3.10 -12.09
CA TYR A 124 -5.42 3.94 -12.70
C TYR A 124 -5.85 4.46 -14.07
N LYS A 125 -5.46 5.71 -14.33
CA LYS A 125 -5.58 6.36 -15.63
C LYS A 125 -4.25 6.45 -16.35
N ARG A 126 -3.21 6.87 -15.63
CA ARG A 126 -1.91 7.17 -16.21
C ARG A 126 -0.81 7.04 -15.17
N ILE A 127 0.35 6.58 -15.62
CA ILE A 127 1.60 6.66 -14.88
C ILE A 127 2.56 7.48 -15.74
N SER A 128 3.31 8.38 -15.12
CA SER A 128 4.45 9.05 -15.75
C SER A 128 5.64 9.04 -14.80
N LYS A 129 6.84 8.97 -15.36
CA LYS A 129 8.09 9.00 -14.59
C LYS A 129 9.05 10.04 -15.14
N SER A 130 9.90 10.57 -14.28
CA SER A 130 11.07 11.37 -14.64
C SER A 130 12.31 10.73 -14.04
N ALA A 131 13.34 10.54 -14.85
CA ALA A 131 14.66 10.11 -14.38
C ALA A 131 15.48 11.27 -13.81
N GLN A 132 15.03 12.52 -14.00
CA GLN A 132 15.73 13.69 -13.48
C GLN A 132 15.50 13.81 -11.97
N ASP A 133 16.60 13.90 -11.23
CA ASP A 133 16.56 14.12 -9.79
C ASP A 133 15.71 15.35 -9.45
N THR A 134 14.90 15.21 -8.40
CA THR A 134 13.95 16.24 -7.98
C THR A 134 14.24 16.66 -6.55
N THR A 135 14.30 17.96 -6.27
CA THR A 135 14.46 18.46 -4.90
C THR A 135 13.12 18.95 -4.36
N ILE A 136 12.72 18.44 -3.19
CA ILE A 136 11.49 18.83 -2.51
C ILE A 136 11.82 19.14 -1.05
N ASN A 137 11.50 20.35 -0.58
CA ASN A 137 11.79 20.80 0.78
C ASN A 137 13.25 20.54 1.20
N GLY A 138 14.20 20.84 0.31
CA GLY A 138 15.63 20.63 0.54
C GLY A 138 16.11 19.17 0.48
N SER A 139 15.22 18.21 0.21
CA SER A 139 15.55 16.79 0.09
C SER A 139 15.65 16.38 -1.38
N LEU A 140 16.73 15.70 -1.74
CA LEU A 140 16.97 15.18 -3.09
C LEU A 140 16.32 13.80 -3.26
N TYR A 141 15.60 13.61 -4.36
CA TYR A 141 14.99 12.35 -4.77
C TYR A 141 15.53 11.91 -6.13
N ARG A 142 15.77 10.61 -6.30
CA ARG A 142 16.27 10.01 -7.55
C ARG A 142 15.14 9.82 -8.56
N GLY A 143 14.78 10.91 -9.24
CA GLY A 143 13.63 10.93 -10.15
C GLY A 143 12.29 11.16 -9.46
N SER A 144 11.22 11.01 -10.22
CA SER A 144 9.85 11.05 -9.71
C SER A 144 8.90 10.12 -10.48
N ILE A 145 7.83 9.69 -9.80
CA ILE A 145 6.73 8.90 -10.35
C ILE A 145 5.42 9.56 -9.99
N HIS A 146 4.57 9.74 -11.00
CA HIS A 146 3.25 10.34 -10.87
C HIS A 146 2.21 9.33 -11.33
N VAL A 147 1.21 9.10 -10.49
CA VAL A 147 0.07 8.24 -10.79
C VAL A 147 -1.21 9.06 -10.74
N ASP A 148 -1.93 9.07 -11.86
CA ASP A 148 -3.27 9.62 -11.96
C ASP A 148 -4.29 8.47 -11.82
N THR A 149 -5.28 8.64 -10.93
CA THR A 149 -6.26 7.59 -10.59
C THR A 149 -7.63 8.19 -10.28
N ASP A 150 -8.70 7.45 -10.61
CA ASP A 150 -10.08 7.75 -10.18
C ASP A 150 -10.34 7.42 -8.71
N GLU A 151 -9.39 6.80 -8.03
CA GLU A 151 -9.50 6.60 -6.59
C GLU A 151 -9.50 7.95 -5.87
N ASP A 152 -10.53 8.19 -5.06
CA ASP A 152 -10.48 9.25 -4.04
C ASP A 152 -9.56 8.80 -2.90
N PHE A 153 -8.26 8.75 -3.20
CA PHE A 153 -7.27 8.15 -2.33
C PHE A 153 -7.14 8.91 -1.01
N PHE A 154 -7.33 10.23 -1.06
CA PHE A 154 -7.17 11.13 0.09
C PHE A 154 -8.46 11.31 0.90
N ALA A 155 -9.63 10.87 0.41
CA ALA A 155 -10.83 10.85 1.22
C ALA A 155 -10.63 10.08 2.53
N ASP A 156 -11.14 10.68 3.61
CA ASP A 156 -11.06 10.17 4.98
C ASP A 156 -9.63 9.97 5.51
N ARG A 157 -8.61 10.53 4.85
CA ARG A 157 -7.21 10.48 5.28
C ARG A 157 -6.73 11.83 5.79
N ILE A 158 -5.86 11.79 6.79
CA ILE A 158 -5.16 12.96 7.33
C ILE A 158 -3.67 12.88 7.01
N ALA A 159 -3.05 14.03 6.72
CA ALA A 159 -1.60 14.10 6.57
C ALA A 159 -0.93 13.94 7.93
N LEU A 160 0.29 13.41 7.97
CA LEU A 160 1.01 13.24 9.23
C LEU A 160 1.19 14.56 10.01
N PRO A 161 1.60 15.69 9.42
CA PRO A 161 1.67 16.96 10.16
C PRO A 161 0.34 17.33 10.80
N ASP A 162 -0.75 17.27 10.05
CA ASP A 162 -2.10 17.56 10.53
C ASP A 162 -2.53 16.57 11.64
N LEU A 163 -2.15 15.29 11.53
CA LEU A 163 -2.39 14.28 12.57
C LEU A 163 -1.67 14.64 13.86
N ILE A 164 -0.39 15.02 13.76
CA ILE A 164 0.43 15.41 14.91
C ILE A 164 -0.17 16.65 15.57
N GLU A 165 -0.43 17.72 14.81
CA GLU A 165 -1.00 18.96 15.35
C GLU A 165 -2.35 18.71 16.00
N LYS A 166 -3.25 18.03 15.28
CA LYS A 166 -4.61 17.80 15.73
C LYS A 166 -4.67 16.95 17.00
N TYR A 167 -3.91 15.86 17.08
CA TYR A 167 -4.06 14.88 18.16
C TYR A 167 -3.05 15.03 19.29
N THR A 168 -1.92 15.70 19.06
CA THR A 168 -0.89 15.91 20.11
C THR A 168 -0.75 17.37 20.54
N CYS A 169 -1.28 18.32 19.77
CA CYS A 169 -1.06 19.77 19.95
C CYS A 169 0.41 20.20 19.86
N LEU A 170 1.25 19.41 19.19
CA LEU A 170 2.67 19.70 18.99
C LEU A 170 2.94 20.28 17.60
N ASN A 171 3.88 21.21 17.51
CA ASN A 171 4.43 21.66 16.23
C ASN A 171 5.19 20.48 15.57
N PRO A 172 4.86 20.07 14.34
CA PRO A 172 5.53 18.99 13.61
C PRO A 172 7.04 19.16 13.46
N GLU A 173 7.55 20.40 13.44
CA GLU A 173 8.99 20.69 13.36
C GLU A 173 9.76 20.28 14.64
N LEU A 174 9.07 20.14 15.77
CA LEU A 174 9.64 19.72 17.05
C LEU A 174 9.54 18.20 17.28
N VAL A 175 8.94 17.48 16.33
CA VAL A 175 8.53 16.09 16.48
C VAL A 175 9.37 15.19 15.57
N THR A 176 9.84 14.08 16.13
CA THR A 176 10.24 12.92 15.35
C THR A 176 9.16 11.86 15.45
N VAL A 177 8.64 11.40 14.32
CA VAL A 177 7.61 10.37 14.31
C VAL A 177 8.26 9.01 14.14
N ARG A 178 7.96 8.11 15.07
CA ARG A 178 8.32 6.70 15.01
C ARG A 178 7.08 5.88 14.73
N TRP A 179 7.08 5.16 13.61
CA TRP A 179 5.97 4.33 13.18
C TRP A 179 6.17 2.85 13.53
N LEU A 180 5.12 2.27 14.10
CA LEU A 180 5.03 0.88 14.57
C LEU A 180 3.90 0.17 13.79
N GLY A 181 4.25 -0.61 12.77
CA GLY A 181 3.29 -1.34 11.94
C GLY A 181 2.57 -2.48 12.68
N SER A 182 1.30 -2.75 12.33
CA SER A 182 0.44 -3.70 13.05
C SER A 182 0.84 -5.17 13.03
N GLU A 183 1.64 -5.61 12.05
CA GLU A 183 2.02 -7.02 11.89
C GLU A 183 3.30 -7.40 12.66
N ASN A 184 4.00 -6.40 13.20
CA ASN A 184 5.18 -6.62 14.02
C ASN A 184 4.85 -6.39 15.49
N LEU A 185 4.07 -7.30 16.07
CA LEU A 185 4.16 -7.55 17.51
C LEU A 185 5.56 -8.06 17.84
N ASN A 186 6.58 -7.19 17.94
CA ASN A 186 7.90 -7.50 18.50
C ASN A 186 8.42 -8.93 18.21
N HIS A 187 8.21 -9.47 17.00
CA HIS A 187 8.49 -10.89 16.73
C HIS A 187 9.97 -11.14 16.49
N SER A 188 10.73 -10.09 16.18
CA SER A 188 12.18 -10.13 16.20
C SER A 188 12.68 -9.19 17.30
N GLU A 189 13.64 -9.66 18.09
CA GLU A 189 14.32 -8.87 19.14
C GLU A 189 14.95 -7.58 18.61
N ASN A 190 15.04 -7.42 17.28
CA ASN A 190 15.68 -6.32 16.57
C ASN A 190 14.72 -5.31 15.91
N ASP A 191 13.40 -5.40 16.10
CA ASP A 191 12.49 -4.42 15.49
C ASP A 191 12.57 -3.05 16.20
N THR A 192 13.12 -2.07 15.50
CA THR A 192 13.26 -0.68 15.97
C THR A 192 12.09 0.21 15.53
N GLY A 193 11.15 -0.28 14.71
CA GLY A 193 10.21 0.56 14.00
C GLY A 193 10.91 1.41 12.91
N THR A 194 10.14 2.26 12.21
CA THR A 194 10.69 3.16 11.18
C THR A 194 10.56 4.61 11.64
N ILE A 195 11.66 5.35 11.64
CA ILE A 195 11.61 6.80 11.82
C ILE A 195 11.22 7.45 10.50
N ILE A 196 10.22 8.31 10.58
CA ILE A 196 9.70 9.07 9.46
C ILE A 196 10.37 10.45 9.49
N GLY A 197 11.06 10.79 8.41
CA GLY A 197 11.59 12.14 8.22
C GLY A 197 10.47 13.17 8.17
N SER A 198 10.72 14.36 8.70
CA SER A 198 9.76 15.49 8.74
C SER A 198 9.34 16.00 7.36
N ASN A 199 10.12 15.66 6.33
CA ASN A 199 9.91 16.01 4.92
C ASN A 199 8.94 15.07 4.18
N PHE A 200 8.49 13.95 4.78
CA PHE A 200 7.61 13.00 4.11
C PHE A 200 6.13 13.26 4.45
N PRO A 201 5.31 13.70 3.49
CA PRO A 201 3.88 13.81 3.71
C PRO A 201 3.27 12.41 3.69
N LEU A 202 3.05 11.85 4.88
CA LEU A 202 2.33 10.59 5.02
C LEU A 202 0.82 10.83 5.12
N TYR A 203 0.11 10.53 4.03
CA TYR A 203 -1.36 10.37 3.97
C TYR A 203 -1.80 8.89 4.12
N SER A 204 -1.62 8.26 5.28
CA SER A 204 -1.97 6.83 5.47
C SER A 204 -3.13 6.59 6.42
N PHE A 205 -3.51 7.58 7.22
CA PHE A 205 -4.36 7.35 8.39
C PHE A 205 -5.82 7.61 8.06
N LYS A 206 -6.61 6.54 7.91
CA LYS A 206 -8.08 6.63 7.85
C LYS A 206 -8.64 7.00 9.22
N ILE A 207 -9.37 8.10 9.30
CA ILE A 207 -10.08 8.53 10.52
C ILE A 207 -11.50 7.95 10.48
N GLY A 208 -11.89 7.17 11.48
CA GLY A 208 -13.26 6.63 11.64
C GLY A 208 -13.35 5.11 11.64
N ASN A 209 -12.56 4.41 10.81
CA ASN A 209 -12.52 2.93 10.75
C ASN A 209 -11.26 2.34 11.41
N SER A 210 -10.78 2.96 12.50
CA SER A 210 -9.76 2.38 13.39
C SER A 210 -8.39 2.08 12.78
N SER A 211 -7.94 2.87 11.79
CA SER A 211 -6.60 2.64 11.25
C SER A 211 -5.53 3.00 12.26
N VAL A 212 -5.55 4.21 12.83
CA VAL A 212 -4.65 4.58 13.94
C VAL A 212 -5.15 3.93 15.22
N LYS A 213 -4.29 3.14 15.86
CA LYS A 213 -4.56 2.48 17.14
C LYS A 213 -4.20 3.33 18.33
N LYS A 214 -3.04 3.96 18.25
CA LYS A 214 -2.35 4.53 19.41
C LYS A 214 -1.39 5.62 18.97
N ILE A 215 -1.42 6.71 19.73
CA ILE A 215 -0.45 7.80 19.67
C ILE A 215 0.10 7.96 21.08
N GLU A 216 1.41 7.76 21.25
CA GLU A 216 2.12 8.07 22.49
C GLU A 216 3.19 9.11 22.22
N VAL A 217 3.51 9.91 23.23
CA VAL A 217 4.48 11.00 23.09
C VAL A 217 5.47 10.93 24.24
N ASP A 218 6.76 10.87 23.90
CA ASP A 218 7.86 10.98 24.85
C ASP A 218 8.66 12.25 24.63
N ARG A 219 9.05 12.90 25.73
CA ARG A 219 9.84 14.14 25.72
C ARG A 219 11.34 13.88 25.84
N VAL A 220 12.10 14.56 24.99
CA VAL A 220 13.56 14.68 25.07
C VAL A 220 13.92 16.15 25.28
N HIS A 221 14.82 16.41 26.22
CA HIS A 221 15.22 17.77 26.58
C HIS A 221 16.62 18.04 26.03
N PHE A 222 16.73 19.00 25.11
CA PHE A 222 17.97 19.46 24.52
C PHE A 222 18.28 20.89 24.98
N ALA A 223 19.52 21.34 24.75
CA ALA A 223 19.94 22.72 25.05
C ALA A 223 19.05 23.78 24.36
N GLN A 224 18.59 23.47 23.14
CA GLN A 224 17.79 24.35 22.29
C GLN A 224 16.28 24.29 22.58
N GLY A 225 15.87 23.47 23.55
CA GLY A 225 14.47 23.29 23.92
C GLY A 225 14.04 21.82 23.92
N GLU A 226 12.73 21.62 24.11
CA GLU A 226 12.14 20.28 24.05
C GLU A 226 12.01 19.80 22.61
N ARG A 227 12.18 18.49 22.46
CA ARG A 227 11.83 17.72 21.27
C ARG A 227 10.97 16.55 21.69
N TYR A 228 10.14 16.08 20.79
CA TYR A 228 9.14 15.07 21.09
C TYR A 228 9.31 13.88 20.15
N VAL A 229 9.16 12.67 20.69
CA VAL A 229 9.05 11.46 19.89
C VAL A 229 7.59 11.04 19.93
N VAL A 230 6.94 11.06 18.77
CA VAL A 230 5.57 10.57 18.63
C VAL A 230 5.62 9.13 18.14
N HIS A 231 5.19 8.21 18.99
CA HIS A 231 5.04 6.79 18.69
C HIS A 231 3.65 6.58 18.10
N LEU A 232 3.61 6.24 16.81
CA LEU A 232 2.38 6.04 16.05
C LEU A 232 2.22 4.57 15.70
N SER A 233 1.12 3.96 16.12
CA SER A 233 0.74 2.60 15.72
C SER A 233 -0.56 2.61 14.92
N ASP A 234 -0.57 1.89 13.80
CA ASP A 234 -1.75 1.76 12.95
C ASP A 234 -1.90 0.35 12.35
N TYR A 235 -3.13 0.05 11.90
CA TYR A 235 -3.55 -1.09 11.07
C TYR A 235 -3.69 -0.73 9.59
N SER A 236 -3.33 0.50 9.19
CA SER A 236 -3.34 0.90 7.78
C SER A 236 -2.30 0.10 6.97
N TYR A 237 -1.25 -0.39 7.66
CA TYR A 237 -0.25 -1.29 7.12
C TYR A 237 -0.79 -2.69 6.78
N LYS A 238 -1.26 -2.84 5.54
CA LYS A 238 -1.37 -4.14 4.88
C LYS A 238 -0.08 -4.38 4.09
N TRP A 239 0.78 -5.29 4.53
CA TRP A 239 1.91 -5.71 3.73
C TRP A 239 1.36 -6.30 2.43
N SER A 240 1.61 -5.61 1.32
CA SER A 240 1.28 -6.00 -0.05
C SER A 240 -0.21 -6.02 -0.46
N LYS A 241 -0.63 -4.97 -1.17
CA LYS A 241 -1.30 -5.25 -2.45
C LYS A 241 -0.22 -5.80 -3.38
N SER A 242 -0.13 -7.13 -3.47
CA SER A 242 0.95 -7.83 -4.19
C SER A 242 1.22 -7.26 -5.57
N LYS A 243 0.17 -6.94 -6.34
CA LYS A 243 0.30 -6.36 -7.68
C LYS A 243 0.98 -4.97 -7.69
N ALA A 244 0.61 -4.07 -6.79
CA ALA A 244 1.20 -2.73 -6.72
C ALA A 244 2.61 -2.74 -6.13
N ALA A 245 2.86 -3.63 -5.16
CA ALA A 245 4.20 -3.84 -4.64
C ALA A 245 5.17 -4.29 -5.74
N LEU A 246 4.77 -5.24 -6.58
CA LEU A 246 5.56 -5.71 -7.73
C LEU A 246 5.79 -4.59 -8.76
N LEU A 247 4.75 -3.80 -9.07
CA LEU A 247 4.87 -2.71 -10.04
C LEU A 247 5.91 -1.65 -9.63
N PHE A 248 6.00 -1.35 -8.33
CA PHE A 248 6.90 -0.34 -7.77
C PHE A 248 8.10 -0.98 -7.05
N GLU A 249 8.50 -2.18 -7.47
CA GLU A 249 9.74 -2.82 -7.03
C GLU A 249 10.94 -2.13 -7.67
N GLU A 250 10.91 -1.97 -8.99
CA GLU A 250 11.90 -1.23 -9.78
C GLU A 250 11.28 0.02 -10.42
N PRO A 251 11.02 1.08 -9.61
CA PRO A 251 10.20 2.21 -10.01
C PRO A 251 10.70 2.93 -11.28
N LEU A 252 12.01 3.05 -11.47
CA LEU A 252 12.58 3.70 -12.64
C LEU A 252 12.62 2.81 -13.90
N ALA A 253 12.52 1.48 -13.73
CA ALA A 253 12.42 0.52 -14.85
C ALA A 253 10.97 0.30 -15.32
N LEU A 254 9.98 0.70 -14.51
CA LEU A 254 8.55 0.57 -14.79
C LEU A 254 8.14 0.99 -16.21
N ASP A 255 7.39 0.12 -16.89
CA ASP A 255 6.64 0.46 -18.11
C ASP A 255 5.45 1.38 -17.76
N THR A 256 5.52 2.62 -18.22
CA THR A 256 4.47 3.62 -18.00
C THR A 256 3.32 3.54 -19.00
N VAL A 257 3.48 2.77 -20.08
CA VAL A 257 2.48 2.58 -21.14
C VAL A 257 1.62 1.36 -20.85
N PHE A 258 2.23 0.21 -20.48
CA PHE A 258 1.52 -1.04 -20.20
C PHE A 258 1.90 -1.66 -18.84
N PRO A 259 1.65 -0.96 -17.72
CA PRO A 259 2.21 -1.32 -16.41
C PRO A 259 1.91 -2.74 -15.91
N CYS A 260 0.74 -3.31 -16.25
CA CYS A 260 0.37 -4.67 -15.82
C CYS A 260 0.35 -5.69 -16.96
N TYR A 261 1.00 -5.38 -18.08
CA TYR A 261 1.21 -6.32 -19.17
C TYR A 261 2.67 -6.78 -19.15
N VAL A 262 2.90 -8.08 -19.20
CA VAL A 262 4.26 -8.66 -19.22
C VAL A 262 4.54 -9.23 -20.60
N SER A 263 5.49 -8.65 -21.34
CA SER A 263 5.87 -9.07 -22.70
C SER A 263 6.71 -10.34 -22.73
N ASP A 264 7.69 -10.45 -21.84
CA ASP A 264 8.79 -11.43 -21.94
C ASP A 264 8.68 -12.57 -20.92
N TYR A 265 7.45 -13.02 -20.65
CA TYR A 265 7.23 -14.07 -19.65
C TYR A 265 7.42 -15.46 -20.25
N ASP A 266 8.42 -16.22 -19.79
CA ASP A 266 8.59 -17.62 -20.17
C ASP A 266 7.53 -18.49 -19.49
N MET A 267 6.70 -19.13 -20.31
CA MET A 267 5.56 -19.92 -19.88
C MET A 267 5.84 -21.43 -19.83
N GLN A 268 7.02 -21.87 -20.29
CA GLN A 268 7.29 -23.30 -20.51
C GLN A 268 7.27 -24.14 -19.22
N GLU A 269 7.46 -23.52 -18.05
CA GLU A 269 7.55 -24.23 -16.77
C GLU A 269 6.25 -24.21 -15.94
N TYR A 270 5.17 -23.56 -16.42
CA TYR A 270 3.98 -23.34 -15.62
C TYR A 270 2.76 -24.14 -16.09
N SER A 271 2.08 -24.78 -15.14
CA SER A 271 0.73 -25.31 -15.38
C SER A 271 -0.26 -24.15 -15.55
N ILE A 272 -0.83 -24.04 -16.75
CA ILE A 272 -1.84 -23.03 -17.10
C ILE A 272 -3.22 -23.70 -17.08
N PHE A 273 -4.10 -23.17 -16.25
CA PHE A 273 -5.46 -23.67 -16.13
C PHE A 273 -6.36 -23.03 -17.20
N THR A 274 -7.16 -23.83 -17.89
CA THR A 274 -8.24 -23.31 -18.74
C THR A 274 -9.46 -22.92 -17.89
N HIS A 275 -9.72 -23.65 -16.80
CA HIS A 275 -10.76 -23.36 -15.80
C HIS A 275 -10.18 -23.49 -14.39
N ALA A 276 -10.61 -22.62 -13.49
CA ALA A 276 -10.26 -22.64 -12.07
C ALA A 276 -11.52 -22.66 -11.20
N GLU A 277 -11.40 -23.01 -9.91
CA GLU A 277 -12.52 -22.93 -8.96
C GLU A 277 -13.09 -21.51 -8.87
N ILE A 278 -12.20 -20.51 -8.90
CA ILE A 278 -12.57 -19.10 -9.06
C ILE A 278 -11.83 -18.59 -10.30
N ASP A 279 -12.60 -18.35 -11.35
CA ASP A 279 -12.11 -17.76 -12.58
C ASP A 279 -11.57 -16.33 -12.34
N PRO A 280 -10.54 -15.90 -13.08
CA PRO A 280 -10.10 -14.52 -13.07
C PRO A 280 -11.21 -13.63 -13.66
N ILE A 281 -11.50 -12.53 -12.98
CA ILE A 281 -12.54 -11.57 -13.36
C ILE A 281 -11.98 -10.17 -13.42
N VAL A 282 -12.57 -9.33 -14.27
CA VAL A 282 -12.27 -7.89 -14.31
C VAL A 282 -12.94 -7.18 -13.13
N TYR A 283 -12.22 -6.23 -12.55
CA TYR A 283 -12.74 -5.34 -11.51
C TYR A 283 -14.02 -4.63 -11.96
N ASN A 284 -15.04 -4.61 -11.11
CA ASN A 284 -16.37 -4.05 -11.39
C ASN A 284 -17.09 -4.62 -12.63
N GLY A 285 -16.66 -5.78 -13.14
CA GLY A 285 -17.36 -6.53 -14.19
C GLY A 285 -17.14 -6.00 -15.63
N LEU A 286 -17.68 -6.74 -16.59
CA LEU A 286 -17.42 -6.53 -18.03
C LEU A 286 -17.89 -5.17 -18.55
N ASN A 287 -18.97 -4.62 -18.01
CA ASN A 287 -19.46 -3.29 -18.40
C ASN A 287 -18.48 -2.18 -18.01
N PHE A 288 -17.86 -2.27 -16.83
CA PHE A 288 -16.81 -1.34 -16.42
C PHE A 288 -15.59 -1.47 -17.33
N TYR A 289 -15.19 -2.70 -17.64
CA TYR A 289 -14.06 -2.96 -18.52
C TYR A 289 -14.29 -2.45 -19.95
N LEU A 290 -15.47 -2.67 -20.52
CA LEU A 290 -15.87 -2.15 -21.84
C LEU A 290 -15.72 -0.62 -21.89
N LYS A 291 -16.21 0.10 -20.87
CA LYS A 291 -16.05 1.56 -20.79
C LYS A 291 -14.58 1.99 -20.74
N LYS A 292 -13.75 1.27 -19.97
CA LYS A 292 -12.31 1.56 -19.87
C LYS A 292 -11.61 1.38 -21.22
N LEU A 293 -11.93 0.29 -21.95
CA LEU A 293 -11.42 0.06 -23.30
C LEU A 293 -11.87 1.17 -24.26
N SER A 294 -13.17 1.50 -24.29
CA SER A 294 -13.71 2.57 -25.15
C SER A 294 -13.05 3.92 -24.88
N SER A 295 -12.89 4.29 -23.60
CA SER A 295 -12.22 5.54 -23.20
C SER A 295 -10.75 5.56 -23.62
N THR A 296 -10.04 4.44 -23.50
CA THR A 296 -8.64 4.33 -23.91
C THR A 296 -8.44 4.43 -25.42
N MET A 297 -9.45 4.02 -26.19
CA MET A 297 -9.51 4.12 -27.64
C MET A 297 -10.12 5.45 -28.12
N GLU A 298 -10.48 6.36 -27.20
CA GLU A 298 -11.11 7.65 -27.51
C GLU A 298 -12.43 7.50 -28.32
N LEU A 299 -13.17 6.42 -28.07
CA LEU A 299 -14.46 6.15 -28.70
C LEU A 299 -15.61 6.87 -27.99
N LEU A 300 -16.65 7.23 -28.73
CA LEU A 300 -17.86 7.84 -28.18
C LEU A 300 -18.66 6.81 -27.38
N GLU A 301 -19.18 7.18 -26.20
CA GLU A 301 -20.05 6.29 -25.40
C GLU A 301 -21.43 6.05 -26.05
N ILE A 302 -21.82 6.89 -27.02
CA ILE A 302 -23.12 6.84 -27.67
C ILE A 302 -23.07 5.83 -28.81
N LYS A 303 -23.92 4.79 -28.75
CA LYS A 303 -24.15 3.89 -29.88
C LYS A 303 -24.54 4.72 -31.11
N PRO A 304 -23.82 4.62 -32.24
CA PRO A 304 -24.15 5.39 -33.43
C PRO A 304 -25.59 5.11 -33.89
N SER A 305 -26.32 6.17 -34.22
CA SER A 305 -27.73 6.12 -34.63
C SER A 305 -27.93 5.71 -36.10
N THR A 306 -26.84 5.55 -36.85
CA THR A 306 -26.81 5.19 -38.28
C THR A 306 -26.45 3.72 -38.46
N ALA A 307 -26.79 3.15 -39.61
CA ALA A 307 -26.50 1.76 -39.98
C ALA A 307 -25.02 1.40 -39.79
N THR A 308 -24.66 0.89 -38.61
CA THR A 308 -23.36 0.33 -38.31
C THR A 308 -23.39 -1.17 -38.51
N GLN A 309 -22.37 -1.68 -39.19
CA GLN A 309 -22.15 -3.12 -39.26
C GLN A 309 -21.51 -3.58 -37.96
N ALA A 310 -22.05 -4.64 -37.37
CA ALA A 310 -21.49 -5.27 -36.18
C ALA A 310 -20.41 -6.28 -36.59
N ASP A 311 -19.27 -6.26 -35.91
CA ASP A 311 -18.17 -7.21 -36.07
C ASP A 311 -17.58 -7.54 -34.69
N SER A 312 -16.61 -8.46 -34.64
CA SER A 312 -15.95 -8.85 -33.41
C SER A 312 -14.48 -9.20 -33.58
N ILE A 313 -13.77 -9.19 -32.45
CA ILE A 313 -12.43 -9.78 -32.31
C ILE A 313 -12.45 -10.78 -31.17
N THR A 314 -11.93 -11.98 -31.43
CA THR A 314 -11.64 -12.97 -30.41
C THR A 314 -10.18 -12.86 -29.99
N VAL A 315 -9.93 -12.58 -28.72
CA VAL A 315 -8.59 -12.47 -28.14
C VAL A 315 -8.37 -13.53 -27.07
N GLN A 316 -7.12 -13.91 -26.87
CA GLN A 316 -6.69 -14.80 -25.80
C GLN A 316 -5.45 -14.26 -25.10
N PHE A 317 -5.31 -14.54 -23.81
CA PHE A 317 -4.19 -14.14 -22.97
C PHE A 317 -4.14 -15.03 -21.72
N ILE A 318 -3.07 -14.89 -20.93
CA ILE A 318 -2.93 -15.57 -19.64
C ILE A 318 -2.98 -14.54 -18.53
N VAL A 319 -3.85 -14.78 -17.55
CA VAL A 319 -3.88 -14.05 -16.29
C VAL A 319 -2.92 -14.73 -15.31
N MET A 320 -1.95 -13.97 -14.83
CA MET A 320 -0.91 -14.44 -13.92
C MET A 320 -1.40 -14.50 -12.47
N LYS A 321 -0.61 -15.15 -11.59
CA LYS A 321 -0.91 -15.30 -10.15
C LYS A 321 -1.10 -13.97 -9.39
N ASN A 322 -0.54 -12.88 -9.89
CA ASN A 322 -0.68 -11.55 -9.33
C ASN A 322 -1.81 -10.73 -10.00
N GLY A 323 -2.50 -11.29 -10.99
CA GLY A 323 -3.55 -10.61 -11.77
C GLY A 323 -3.02 -9.67 -12.87
N MET A 324 -1.73 -9.72 -13.21
CA MET A 324 -1.21 -9.15 -14.46
C MET A 324 -1.55 -10.08 -15.63
N ILE A 325 -1.41 -9.60 -16.87
CA ILE A 325 -1.68 -10.43 -18.05
C ILE A 325 -0.44 -10.52 -18.95
N THR A 326 -0.31 -11.65 -19.64
CA THR A 326 0.74 -11.90 -20.64
C THR A 326 0.16 -12.66 -21.84
N ALA A 327 0.98 -12.89 -22.87
CA ALA A 327 0.64 -13.70 -24.05
C ALA A 327 -0.64 -13.27 -24.79
N LEU A 328 -0.95 -11.97 -24.76
CA LEU A 328 -2.10 -11.41 -25.46
C LEU A 328 -1.94 -11.57 -26.98
N SER A 329 -2.92 -12.22 -27.61
CA SER A 329 -2.99 -12.45 -29.06
C SER A 329 -4.44 -12.43 -29.55
N SER A 330 -4.62 -12.12 -30.84
CA SER A 330 -5.87 -12.36 -31.57
C SER A 330 -5.89 -13.83 -32.03
N VAL A 331 -7.04 -14.48 -31.93
CA VAL A 331 -7.28 -15.83 -32.48
C VAL A 331 -7.60 -15.77 -33.97
N GLU A 332 -8.18 -14.65 -34.41
CA GLU A 332 -8.57 -14.41 -35.80
C GLU A 332 -7.49 -13.62 -36.56
N SER A 333 -7.55 -13.65 -37.89
CA SER A 333 -6.72 -12.80 -38.74
C SER A 333 -6.92 -11.32 -38.41
N ASP A 334 -5.82 -10.56 -38.41
CA ASP A 334 -5.79 -9.14 -38.08
C ASP A 334 -6.68 -8.33 -39.04
N LYS A 335 -7.61 -7.55 -38.49
CA LYS A 335 -8.44 -6.58 -39.24
C LYS A 335 -8.07 -5.15 -38.84
N PRO A 336 -8.35 -4.14 -39.69
CA PRO A 336 -8.16 -2.75 -39.32
C PRO A 336 -8.80 -2.40 -37.96
N GLY A 337 -8.01 -1.81 -37.05
CA GLY A 337 -8.45 -1.46 -35.69
C GLY A 337 -8.27 -2.54 -34.61
N HIS A 338 -7.96 -3.79 -34.97
CA HIS A 338 -7.67 -4.85 -34.00
C HIS A 338 -6.43 -4.54 -33.15
N GLY A 339 -5.39 -3.96 -33.76
CA GLY A 339 -4.20 -3.48 -33.03
C GLY A 339 -4.54 -2.45 -31.93
N ASP A 340 -5.50 -1.55 -32.17
CA ASP A 340 -5.93 -0.57 -31.18
C ASP A 340 -6.66 -1.24 -30.01
N ILE A 341 -7.49 -2.25 -30.28
CA ILE A 341 -8.13 -3.07 -29.24
C ILE A 341 -7.08 -3.79 -28.39
N LEU A 342 -6.10 -4.45 -29.01
CA LEU A 342 -5.03 -5.15 -28.27
C LEU A 342 -4.21 -4.17 -27.43
N SER A 343 -3.89 -2.99 -27.97
CA SER A 343 -3.23 -1.91 -27.23
C SER A 343 -4.07 -1.43 -26.04
N ALA A 344 -5.38 -1.25 -26.22
CA ALA A 344 -6.30 -0.87 -25.15
C ALA A 344 -6.39 -1.93 -24.05
N ILE A 345 -6.37 -3.22 -24.40
CA ILE A 345 -6.32 -4.33 -23.44
C ILE A 345 -5.02 -4.26 -22.62
N LYS A 346 -3.85 -4.07 -23.27
CA LYS A 346 -2.56 -3.94 -22.57
C LYS A 346 -2.55 -2.75 -21.60
N LYS A 347 -3.05 -1.58 -22.04
CA LYS A 347 -3.16 -0.38 -21.19
C LYS A 347 -4.06 -0.60 -19.97
N ASN A 348 -5.09 -1.43 -20.09
CA ASN A 348 -6.03 -1.72 -19.01
C ASN A 348 -5.78 -3.06 -18.31
N ALA A 349 -4.62 -3.70 -18.50
CA ALA A 349 -4.31 -5.01 -17.93
C ALA A 349 -4.39 -5.08 -16.39
N CYS A 350 -4.29 -3.95 -15.71
CA CYS A 350 -4.30 -3.91 -14.24
C CYS A 350 -5.63 -4.32 -13.60
N VAL A 351 -6.74 -4.36 -14.36
CA VAL A 351 -8.09 -4.61 -13.83
C VAL A 351 -8.37 -6.07 -13.43
N TRP A 352 -7.50 -7.01 -13.80
CA TRP A 352 -7.75 -8.44 -13.64
C TRP A 352 -7.47 -8.94 -12.22
N SER A 353 -8.36 -9.75 -11.65
CA SER A 353 -8.05 -10.57 -10.48
C SER A 353 -7.32 -11.84 -10.92
N PRO A 354 -6.47 -12.44 -10.06
CA PRO A 354 -5.95 -13.76 -10.34
C PRO A 354 -7.05 -14.81 -10.28
N ALA A 355 -6.81 -15.94 -10.93
CA ALA A 355 -7.60 -17.16 -10.78
C ALA A 355 -7.20 -17.90 -9.50
N ILE A 356 -8.12 -18.61 -8.84
CA ILE A 356 -7.85 -19.37 -7.61
C ILE A 356 -8.18 -20.84 -7.80
N MET A 357 -7.25 -21.71 -7.40
CA MET A 357 -7.39 -23.16 -7.37
C MET A 357 -6.85 -23.70 -6.05
N GLY A 358 -7.65 -24.45 -5.28
CA GLY A 358 -7.24 -24.97 -3.97
C GLY A 358 -6.84 -23.86 -3.00
N GLY A 359 -7.49 -22.70 -3.09
CA GLY A 359 -7.19 -21.52 -2.28
C GLY A 359 -5.91 -20.78 -2.66
N ARG A 360 -5.23 -21.14 -3.76
CA ARG A 360 -3.98 -20.50 -4.21
C ARG A 360 -4.14 -19.83 -5.57
N PRO A 361 -3.49 -18.66 -5.81
CA PRO A 361 -3.44 -18.06 -7.13
C PRO A 361 -2.73 -18.94 -8.16
N VAL A 362 -3.33 -19.09 -9.34
CA VAL A 362 -2.78 -19.87 -10.46
C VAL A 362 -2.72 -19.06 -11.75
N PHE A 363 -1.92 -19.54 -12.72
CA PHE A 363 -1.97 -19.03 -14.09
C PHE A 363 -3.22 -19.56 -14.77
N CYS A 364 -3.98 -18.70 -15.43
CA CYS A 364 -5.22 -19.09 -16.09
C CYS A 364 -5.29 -18.49 -17.49
N HIS A 365 -5.57 -19.33 -18.48
CA HIS A 365 -5.87 -18.91 -19.84
C HIS A 365 -7.26 -18.27 -19.88
N LYS A 366 -7.37 -17.14 -20.57
CA LYS A 366 -8.65 -16.49 -20.83
C LYS A 366 -8.81 -16.17 -22.31
N LYS A 367 -10.02 -16.44 -22.79
CA LYS A 367 -10.49 -16.12 -24.12
C LYS A 367 -11.70 -15.21 -24.02
N MET A 368 -11.69 -14.14 -24.80
CA MET A 368 -12.65 -13.05 -24.72
C MET A 368 -13.03 -12.60 -26.12
N VAL A 369 -14.31 -12.29 -26.33
CA VAL A 369 -14.82 -11.71 -27.57
C VAL A 369 -15.28 -10.30 -27.29
N ILE A 370 -14.75 -9.34 -28.06
CA ILE A 370 -15.18 -7.95 -28.02
C ILE A 370 -15.96 -7.69 -29.31
N PHE A 371 -17.23 -7.30 -29.15
CA PHE A 371 -18.10 -6.90 -30.25
C PHE A 371 -18.02 -5.39 -30.43
N TYR A 372 -17.94 -4.93 -31.67
CA TYR A 372 -17.82 -3.52 -31.99
C TYR A 372 -18.60 -3.17 -33.26
N SER A 373 -18.92 -1.89 -33.38
CA SER A 373 -19.59 -1.31 -34.54
C SER A 373 -18.60 -0.51 -35.37
N ILE A 374 -18.65 -0.68 -36.69
CA ILE A 374 -17.83 0.07 -37.65
C ILE A 374 -18.66 1.05 -38.47
N ASP A 375 -18.04 2.15 -38.89
CA ASP A 375 -18.60 3.03 -39.91
C ASP A 375 -18.41 2.48 -41.33
N ASN A 376 -18.98 3.17 -42.31
CA ASN A 376 -18.88 2.83 -43.73
C ASN A 376 -17.44 2.85 -44.28
N LYS A 377 -16.46 3.39 -43.52
CA LYS A 377 -15.04 3.41 -43.86
C LYS A 377 -14.26 2.28 -43.17
N GLY A 378 -14.95 1.42 -42.41
CA GLY A 378 -14.33 0.33 -41.65
C GLY A 378 -13.65 0.78 -40.35
N LYS A 379 -13.86 2.02 -39.90
CA LYS A 379 -13.30 2.50 -38.62
C LYS A 379 -14.23 2.11 -37.47
N ILE A 380 -13.66 1.62 -36.38
CA ILE A 380 -14.39 1.32 -35.14
C ILE A 380 -14.96 2.61 -34.56
N GLN A 381 -16.27 2.61 -34.29
CA GLN A 381 -17.01 3.74 -33.73
C GLN A 381 -17.38 3.51 -32.26
N SER A 382 -17.75 2.28 -31.89
CA SER A 382 -18.10 1.91 -30.52
C SER A 382 -17.72 0.47 -30.21
N LEU A 383 -17.45 0.19 -28.93
CA LEU A 383 -17.43 -1.17 -28.41
C LEU A 383 -18.80 -1.46 -27.79
N ASP A 384 -19.44 -2.55 -28.21
CA ASP A 384 -20.85 -2.79 -27.95
C ASP A 384 -21.10 -3.73 -26.77
N ARG A 385 -20.27 -4.78 -26.65
CA ARG A 385 -20.26 -5.72 -25.52
C ARG A 385 -18.97 -6.54 -25.48
N VAL A 386 -18.69 -7.11 -24.31
CA VAL A 386 -17.62 -8.09 -24.09
C VAL A 386 -18.25 -9.38 -23.56
N GLU A 387 -17.75 -10.53 -24.01
CA GLU A 387 -18.15 -11.85 -23.53
C GLU A 387 -16.92 -12.74 -23.29
N TYR A 388 -16.97 -13.59 -22.27
CA TYR A 388 -15.98 -14.66 -22.11
C TYR A 388 -16.34 -15.85 -23.00
N ARG A 389 -15.32 -16.51 -23.53
CA ARG A 389 -15.46 -17.79 -24.23
C ARG A 389 -14.64 -18.84 -23.51
N TYR A 390 -15.15 -20.04 -23.56
CA TYR A 390 -14.48 -21.23 -23.04
C TYR A 390 -14.24 -22.14 -24.22
N ASP A 391 -13.02 -22.67 -24.34
CA ASP A 391 -12.75 -23.71 -25.32
C ASP A 391 -13.58 -24.94 -24.92
N HIS A 392 -14.51 -25.32 -25.79
CA HIS A 392 -15.32 -26.51 -25.57
C HIS A 392 -14.42 -27.71 -25.89
N HIS A 393 -14.15 -28.54 -24.89
CA HIS A 393 -13.49 -29.83 -25.09
C HIS A 393 -14.49 -30.87 -25.59
#